data_AF-A0A2V6NSZ3-F1
#
_entry.id   AF-A0A2V6NSZ3-F1
#
_cell.length_a   1.000
_cell.length_b   1.000
_cell.length_c   1.000
_cell.angle_alpha   90.00
_cell.angle_beta   90.00
_cell.angle_gamma   90.00
#
_symmetry.space_group_name_H-M   'P 1'
#
loop_
_entity.id
_entity.type
_entity.pdbx_description
1 polymer ?
#
loop_
_entity_poly.entity_id
_entity_poly.type
_entity_poly.pdbx_seq_one_letter_code
_entity_poly.pdbx_strand_id
1 'polypeptide(L)' 'MRYFEDFKPGEVIELGSRSISKESIIAFAKEFDPQVFHLDEEAAKQTIYGGLLASGCHTGSLMMRLLWDGMLKDT' A
#
# COMPACT_ATOMS: atom_id res chain seq x y z
N MET A 1 9.95 10.48 -20.53
CA MET A 1 10.86 9.36 -20.21
C MET A 1 11.99 9.80 -19.34
N ARG A 2 12.06 9.26 -18.13
CA ARG A 2 13.28 9.29 -17.32
C ARG A 2 14.10 8.06 -17.67
N TYR A 3 15.38 8.24 -17.83
CA TYR A 3 16.38 7.20 -18.03
C TYR A 3 17.34 7.15 -16.85
N PHE A 4 18.31 6.24 -16.88
CA PHE A 4 19.19 6.00 -15.74
C PHE A 4 20.05 7.23 -15.40
N GLU A 5 20.42 8.01 -16.40
CA GLU A 5 21.33 9.16 -16.34
C GLU A 5 20.65 10.40 -15.75
N ASP A 6 19.31 10.41 -15.71
CA ASP A 6 18.53 11.50 -15.14
C ASP A 6 18.51 11.45 -13.60
N PHE A 7 18.83 10.31 -12.99
CA PHE A 7 18.85 10.13 -11.54
C PHE A 7 20.12 10.71 -10.92
N LYS A 8 19.96 11.37 -9.77
CA LYS A 8 21.08 11.93 -9.00
C LYS A 8 21.18 11.29 -7.62
N PRO A 9 22.39 10.96 -7.12
CA PRO A 9 22.55 10.47 -5.76
C PRO A 9 21.94 11.45 -4.74
N GLY A 10 21.08 10.93 -3.87
CA GLY A 10 20.36 11.73 -2.86
C GLY A 10 19.10 12.45 -3.38
N GLU A 11 18.71 12.26 -4.64
CA GLU A 11 17.43 12.75 -5.15
C GLU A 11 16.26 12.14 -4.37
N VAL A 12 15.31 12.99 -3.99
CA VAL A 12 14.04 12.58 -3.37
C VAL A 12 12.92 12.85 -4.39
N ILE A 13 12.13 11.83 -4.68
CA ILE A 13 10.99 11.92 -5.59
C ILE A 13 9.72 11.76 -4.76
N GLU A 14 8.93 12.83 -4.67
CA GLU A 14 7.65 12.83 -3.98
C GLU A 14 6.58 12.13 -4.83
N LEU A 15 6.14 10.94 -4.41
CA LEU A 15 5.15 10.14 -5.15
C LEU A 15 3.70 10.53 -4.83
N GLY A 16 3.50 11.46 -3.90
CA GLY A 16 2.19 11.84 -3.38
C GLY A 16 1.66 10.87 -2.33
N SER A 17 0.34 10.92 -2.11
CA SER A 17 -0.33 10.18 -1.04
C SER A 17 -1.65 9.58 -1.52
N ARG A 18 -2.05 8.47 -0.90
CA ARG A 18 -3.34 7.84 -1.17
C ARG A 18 -3.99 7.38 0.13
N SER A 19 -5.25 7.79 0.31
CA SER A 19 -6.12 7.23 1.34
C SER A 19 -6.78 5.96 0.82
N ILE A 20 -6.95 4.97 1.70
CA ILE A 20 -7.70 3.75 1.43
C ILE A 20 -8.82 3.60 2.45
N SER A 21 -9.90 2.95 2.03
CA SER A 21 -11.03 2.68 2.91
C SER A 21 -10.90 1.31 3.58
N LYS A 22 -11.64 1.11 4.67
CA LYS A 22 -11.76 -0.18 5.36
C LYS A 22 -12.24 -1.28 4.42
N GLU A 23 -13.17 -0.97 3.52
CA GLU A 23 -13.74 -1.90 2.56
C GLU A 23 -12.68 -2.38 1.57
N SER A 24 -11.81 -1.47 1.11
CA SER A 24 -10.69 -1.82 0.23
C SER A 24 -9.67 -2.71 0.94
N ILE A 25 -9.39 -2.45 2.23
CA ILE A 25 -8.52 -3.30 3.05
C ILE A 25 -9.06 -4.73 3.12
N ILE A 26 -10.33 -4.87 3.49
CA ILE A 26 -11.00 -6.16 3.63
C ILE A 26 -11.11 -6.86 2.27
N ALA A 27 -11.42 -6.13 1.19
CA ALA A 27 -11.53 -6.70 -0.15
C ALA A 27 -10.21 -7.32 -0.62
N PHE A 28 -9.08 -6.62 -0.47
CA PHE A 28 -7.77 -7.16 -0.79
C PHE A 28 -7.44 -8.38 0.07
N ALA A 29 -7.66 -8.27 1.38
CA ALA A 29 -7.35 -9.35 2.32
C ALA A 29 -8.15 -10.63 2.03
N LYS A 30 -9.44 -10.51 1.65
CA LYS A 30 -10.26 -11.65 1.27
C LYS A 30 -9.69 -12.45 0.10
N GLU A 31 -9.01 -11.77 -0.82
CA GLU A 31 -8.47 -12.40 -2.02
C GLU A 31 -7.03 -12.90 -1.81
N PHE A 32 -6.19 -12.11 -1.17
CA PHE A 32 -4.74 -12.33 -1.19
C PHE A 32 -4.10 -12.61 0.17
N ASP A 33 -4.72 -12.19 1.27
CA ASP A 33 -4.14 -12.29 2.61
C ASP A 33 -5.21 -12.45 3.70
N PRO A 34 -5.87 -13.63 3.79
CA PRO A 34 -7.08 -13.83 4.58
C PRO A 34 -6.77 -14.06 6.07
N GLN A 35 -5.85 -13.29 6.65
CA GLN A 35 -5.60 -13.31 8.09
C GLN A 35 -6.69 -12.51 8.83
N VAL A 36 -7.10 -13.01 10.00
CA VAL A 36 -8.27 -12.48 10.75
C VAL A 36 -8.19 -10.97 11.03
N PHE A 37 -7.00 -10.46 11.34
CA PHE A 37 -6.76 -9.04 11.64
C PHE A 37 -6.79 -8.10 10.42
N HIS A 38 -7.00 -8.65 9.22
CA HIS A 38 -7.27 -7.89 7.99
C HIS A 38 -8.74 -7.95 7.55
N LEU A 39 -9.54 -8.82 8.17
CA LEU A 39 -10.90 -9.14 7.72
C LEU A 39 -11.98 -8.67 8.68
N ASP A 40 -11.74 -8.76 9.99
CA ASP A 40 -12.73 -8.49 11.02
C ASP A 40 -12.16 -7.58 12.11
N GLU A 41 -12.84 -6.46 12.35
CA GLU A 41 -12.35 -5.43 13.27
C GLU A 41 -12.44 -5.85 14.73
N GLU A 42 -13.47 -6.59 15.14
CA GLU A 42 -13.63 -7.02 16.53
C GLU A 42 -12.67 -8.15 16.87
N ALA A 43 -12.48 -9.10 15.94
CA ALA A 43 -11.49 -10.15 16.10
C ALA A 43 -10.06 -9.57 16.07
N ALA A 44 -9.78 -8.56 15.25
CA ALA A 44 -8.49 -7.91 15.20
C ALA A 44 -8.09 -7.27 16.55
N LYS A 45 -9.04 -6.73 17.31
CA LYS A 45 -8.80 -6.19 18.67
C LYS A 45 -8.27 -7.24 19.66
N GLN A 46 -8.55 -8.52 19.43
CA GLN A 46 -8.09 -9.62 20.27
C GLN A 46 -6.69 -10.13 19.87
N THR A 47 -6.09 -9.56 18.83
CA THR A 47 -4.75 -9.90 18.36
C THR A 47 -3.72 -8.93 18.94
N ILE A 48 -2.43 -9.25 18.76
CA ILE A 48 -1.32 -8.36 19.17
C ILE A 48 -1.36 -6.98 18.52
N TYR A 49 -2.11 -6.82 17.44
CA TYR A 49 -2.20 -5.56 16.71
C TYR A 49 -3.28 -4.61 17.26
N GLY A 50 -4.20 -5.10 18.09
CA GLY A 50 -5.19 -4.27 18.77
C GLY A 50 -6.27 -3.65 17.88
N GLY A 51 -6.30 -3.95 16.58
CA GLY A 51 -7.30 -3.42 15.65
C GLY A 51 -7.05 -3.85 14.21
N LEU A 52 -8.01 -3.53 13.34
CA LEU A 52 -7.94 -3.85 11.92
C LEU A 52 -6.80 -3.08 11.26
N LEU A 53 -6.02 -3.77 10.43
CA LEU A 53 -4.95 -3.14 9.65
C LEU A 53 -4.86 -3.73 8.24
N ALA A 54 -4.27 -2.97 7.32
CA ALA A 54 -4.05 -3.42 5.95
C ALA A 54 -2.95 -4.49 5.88
N SER A 55 -3.13 -5.49 5.01
CA SER A 55 -2.05 -6.42 4.67
C SER A 55 -0.81 -5.67 4.16
N GLY A 56 0.38 -6.13 4.55
CA GLY A 56 1.64 -5.59 4.03
C GLY A 56 1.75 -5.74 2.51
N CYS A 57 1.18 -6.80 1.94
CA CYS A 57 1.09 -6.98 0.48
C CYS A 57 0.22 -5.90 -0.16
N HIS A 58 -0.91 -5.54 0.48
CA HIS A 58 -1.76 -4.46 0.02
C HIS A 58 -1.00 -3.12 0.03
N THR A 59 -0.31 -2.81 1.12
CA THR A 59 0.53 -1.61 1.23
C THR A 59 1.63 -1.58 0.17
N GLY A 60 2.30 -2.71 -0.10
CA GLY A 60 3.29 -2.84 -1.17
C GLY A 60 2.70 -2.59 -2.56
N SER A 61 1.51 -3.14 -2.85
CA SER A 61 0.79 -2.88 -4.11
C SER A 61 0.41 -1.40 -4.26
N LEU A 62 0.02 -0.73 -3.18
CA LEU A 62 -0.29 0.71 -3.19
C LEU A 62 0.96 1.55 -3.42
N MET A 63 2.12 1.17 -2.86
CA MET A 63 3.40 1.82 -3.16
C MET A 63 3.72 1.74 -4.66
N MET A 64 3.56 0.56 -5.27
CA MET A 64 3.77 0.43 -6.72
C MET A 64 2.80 1.31 -7.53
N ARG A 65 1.56 1.47 -7.05
CA ARG A 65 0.60 2.38 -7.69
C ARG A 65 1.03 3.84 -7.60
N LEU A 66 1.50 4.29 -6.44
CA LEU A 66 2.06 5.63 -6.25
C LEU A 66 3.33 5.84 -7.10
N LEU A 67 4.19 4.83 -7.18
CA LEU A 67 5.39 4.86 -8.02
C LEU A 67 5.03 5.02 -9.50
N TRP A 68 4.01 4.29 -9.96
CA TRP A 68 3.50 4.47 -11.31
C TRP A 68 2.97 5.89 -11.52
N ASP A 69 2.06 6.35 -10.68
CA ASP A 69 1.39 7.65 -10.87
C ASP A 69 2.34 8.83 -10.74
N GLY A 70 3.26 8.79 -9.78
CA GLY A 70 4.16 9.90 -9.46
C GLY A 70 5.50 9.89 -10.18
N MET A 71 5.90 8.76 -10.80
CA MET A 71 7.23 8.65 -11.40
C MET A 71 7.23 7.99 -12.79
N LEU A 72 6.46 6.92 -13.03
CA LEU A 72 6.60 6.10 -14.25
C LEU A 72 5.58 6.42 -15.35
N LYS A 73 4.42 6.98 -15.03
CA LYS A 73 3.32 7.16 -16.00
C LYS A 73 3.72 8.04 -17.19
N ASP A 74 4.52 9.07 -16.92
CA ASP A 74 4.95 10.05 -17.92
C ASP A 74 6.41 9.79 -18.38
N THR A 75 6.93 8.60 -18.09
CA THR A 75 8.17 8.14 -18.72
C THR A 75 7.89 7.65 -20.13
#